data_AF-A0A2N0EU22-F1
#
_entry.id   AF-A0A2N0EU22-F1
#
_cell.length_a   1.000
_cell.length_b   1.000
_cell.length_c   1.000
_cell.angle_alpha   90.00
_cell.angle_beta   90.00
_cell.angle_gamma   90.00
#
_symmetry.space_group_name_H-M   'P 1'
#
loop_
_entity.id
_entity.type
_entity.pdbx_description
1 polymer ?
#
loop_
_entity_poly.entity_id
_entity_poly.type
_entity_poly.pdbx_seq_one_letter_code
_entity_poly.pdbx_strand_id
1 'polypeptide(L)' 'MQNLVTAKEAATILKCTRTNVERLQLTKKLIPASTPFCKYYFNREDVLNLKALQEAKRTTNV' A
#
# COMPACT_ATOMS: atom_id res chain seq x y z
N MET A 1 4.85 -12.10 14.58
CA MET A 1 4.64 -11.96 13.12
C MET A 1 5.04 -10.54 12.73
N GLN A 2 5.89 -10.34 11.73
CA GLN A 2 6.24 -9.00 11.27
C GLN A 2 5.05 -8.42 10.48
N ASN A 3 4.33 -7.48 11.07
CA ASN A 3 3.19 -6.78 10.47
C ASN A 3 3.61 -5.67 9.49
N LEU A 4 4.91 -5.52 9.24
CA LEU A 4 5.48 -4.50 8.38
C LEU A 4 5.91 -5.12 7.05
N VAL A 5 5.61 -4.41 5.98
CA VAL A 5 6.08 -4.72 4.63
C VAL A 5 6.84 -3.54 4.06
N THR A 6 7.85 -3.82 3.26
CA THR A 6 8.62 -2.81 2.56
C THR A 6 7.82 -2.20 1.41
N ALA A 7 8.23 -1.01 0.93
CA ALA A 7 7.65 -0.39 -0.27
C ALA A 7 7.69 -1.32 -1.50
N LYS A 8 8.72 -2.17 -1.60
CA LYS A 8 8.84 -3.16 -2.68
C LYS A 8 7.81 -4.27 -2.54
N GLU A 9 7.63 -4.81 -1.35
CA GLU A 9 6.60 -5.82 -1.08
C GLU A 9 5.18 -5.26 -1.25
N ALA A 10 4.94 -4.03 -0.78
CA ALA A 10 3.67 -3.34 -0.98
C ALA A 10 3.34 -3.17 -2.47
N ALA A 11 4.32 -2.81 -3.30
CA ALA A 11 4.17 -2.71 -4.75
C ALA A 11 3.75 -4.06 -5.37
N THR A 12 4.37 -5.16 -4.94
CA THR A 12 4.00 -6.51 -5.37
C THR A 12 2.57 -6.87 -4.96
N ILE A 13 2.17 -6.57 -3.72
CA ILE A 13 0.81 -6.89 -3.22
C ILE A 13 -0.25 -6.11 -4.01
N LEU A 14 -0.02 -4.82 -4.23
CA LEU A 14 -0.91 -3.91 -4.97
C LEU A 14 -0.81 -4.07 -6.50
N LYS A 15 0.06 -4.96 -6.99
CA LYS A 15 0.34 -5.16 -8.42
C LYS A 15 0.63 -3.84 -9.15
N CYS A 16 1.44 -2.98 -8.54
CA CYS A 16 1.79 -1.66 -9.07
C CYS A 16 3.31 -1.40 -8.99
N THR A 17 3.75 -0.26 -9.53
CA THR A 17 5.16 0.15 -9.44
C THR A 17 5.46 0.78 -8.09
N ARG A 18 6.73 0.76 -7.67
CA ARG A 18 7.19 1.47 -6.46
C ARG A 18 6.83 2.96 -6.48
N THR A 19 6.95 3.62 -7.64
CA THR A 19 6.55 5.02 -7.82
C THR A 19 5.06 5.24 -7.53
N ASN A 20 4.20 4.29 -7.87
CA ASN A 20 2.78 4.37 -7.52
C ASN A 20 2.54 4.23 -6.01
N VAL A 21 3.31 3.39 -5.31
CA VAL A 21 3.28 3.32 -3.84
C VAL A 21 3.67 4.67 -3.22
N GLU A 22 4.71 5.33 -3.75
CA GLU A 22 5.12 6.67 -3.30
C GLU A 22 4.03 7.72 -3.57
N ARG A 23 3.34 7.66 -4.71
CA ARG A 23 2.17 8.51 -4.97
C ARG A 23 1.01 8.25 -4.01
N LEU A 24 0.74 6.99 -3.66
CA LEU A 24 -0.28 6.64 -2.68
C LEU A 24 0.06 7.19 -1.29
N GLN A 25 1.34 7.22 -0.94
CA GLN A 25 1.82 7.88 0.27
C GLN A 25 1.63 9.40 0.22
N LEU A 26 2.05 10.07 -0.88
CA LEU A 26 1.89 11.52 -1.06
C LEU A 26 0.42 11.97 -1.02
N THR A 27 -0.47 11.13 -1.58
CA THR A 27 -1.93 11.38 -1.57
C THR A 27 -2.61 10.92 -0.27
N LYS A 28 -1.84 10.48 0.74
CA LYS A 28 -2.33 9.97 2.03
C LYS A 28 -3.31 8.78 1.91
N LYS A 29 -3.32 8.07 0.79
CA LYS A 29 -4.13 6.85 0.57
C LYS A 29 -3.48 5.61 1.19
N LEU A 30 -2.16 5.66 1.41
CA LEU A 30 -1.41 4.63 2.11
C LEU A 30 -0.55 5.32 3.17
N ILE A 31 -0.76 4.97 4.43
CA ILE A 31 -0.06 5.59 5.55
C ILE A 31 1.22 4.79 5.83
N PRO A 32 2.40 5.42 5.88
CA PRO A 32 3.63 4.76 6.26
C PRO A 32 3.57 4.29 7.72
N ALA A 33 4.22 3.16 8.01
CA ALA A 33 4.33 2.68 9.37
C ALA A 33 5.18 3.63 10.22
N SER A 34 4.81 3.77 11.50
CA SER A 34 5.54 4.58 12.48
C SER A 34 6.85 3.91 12.86
N THR A 35 7.86 4.09 12.00
CA THR A 35 9.21 3.55 12.15
C THR A 35 10.23 4.65 11.85
N PRO A 36 11.49 4.52 12.31
CA PRO A 36 12.57 5.44 11.93
C PRO A 36 12.75 5.58 10.41
N PHE A 37 12.28 4.60 9.64
CA PHE A 37 12.34 4.52 8.19
C PHE A 37 10.96 4.57 7.54
N CYS A 38 10.09 5.47 8.01
CA CYS A 38 8.68 5.58 7.59
C CYS A 38 8.48 5.61 6.06
N LYS A 39 9.42 6.15 5.27
CA LYS A 39 9.33 6.15 3.79
C LYS A 39 9.30 4.73 3.18
N TYR A 40 9.82 3.73 3.88
CA TYR A 40 10.09 2.41 3.30
C TYR A 40 9.19 1.31 3.85
N TYR A 41 8.48 1.54 4.95
CA TYR A 41 7.72 0.50 5.63
C TYR A 41 6.26 0.89 5.78
N PHE A 42 5.38 -0.09 5.58
CA PHE A 42 3.93 0.04 5.64
C PHE A 42 3.36 -1.11 6.45
N ASN A 43 2.20 -0.90 7.08
CA ASN A 43 1.50 -2.01 7.70
C ASN A 43 0.90 -2.91 6.62
N ARG A 44 1.07 -4.22 6.78
CA ARG A 44 0.58 -5.21 5.83
C ARG A 44 -0.94 -5.15 5.66
N GLU A 45 -1.66 -4.96 6.77
CA GLU A 45 -3.13 -4.88 6.79
C GLU A 45 -3.63 -3.69 5.97
N ASP A 46 -3.01 -2.50 6.12
CA ASP A 46 -3.36 -1.31 5.35
C ASP A 46 -3.16 -1.52 3.84
N VAL A 47 -2.07 -2.19 3.46
CA VAL A 47 -1.79 -2.52 2.05
C VAL A 47 -2.84 -3.51 1.50
N LEU A 48 -3.22 -4.52 2.27
CA LEU A 48 -4.25 -5.50 1.88
C LEU A 48 -5.63 -4.86 1.78
N ASN A 49 -6.00 -3.99 2.73
CA ASN A 49 -7.25 -3.23 2.69
C ASN A 49 -7.30 -2.33 1.45
N LEU A 50 -6.20 -1.65 1.13
CA LEU A 50 -6.13 -0.81 -0.06
C LEU A 50 -6.28 -1.63 -1.35
N LYS A 51 -5.70 -2.84 -1.40
CA LYS A 51 -5.88 -3.76 -2.53
C LYS A 51 -7.35 -4.17 -2.68
N ALA A 52 -8.00 -4.57 -1.59
CA ALA A 52 -9.41 -4.94 -1.61
C ALA A 52 -10.30 -3.79 -2.09
N LEU A 53 -10.01 -2.54 -1.66
CA LEU A 53 -10.71 -1.34 -2.13
C LEU A 53 -10.50 -1.07 -3.63
N GLN A 54 -9.30 -1.32 -4.16
CA GLN A 54 -9.02 -1.19 -5.60
C GLN A 54 -9.79 -2.23 -6.43
N GLU A 55 -9.87 -3.46 -5.94
CA GLU A 55 -10.62 -4.54 -6.57
C GLU A 55 -12.13 -4.26 -6.53
N ALA A 56 -12.67 -3.80 -5.39
CA ALA A 56 -14.08 -3.44 -5.26
C ALA A 56 -14.50 -2.30 -6.20
N LYS A 57 -13.67 -1.26 -6.35
CA LYS A 57 -13.94 -0.15 -7.28
C LYS A 57 -13.93 -0.57 -8.75
N ARG A 58 -13.20 -1.63 -9.10
CA ARG A 58 -13.17 -2.16 -10.47
C ARG A 58 -14.49 -2.86 -10.84
N THR A 59 -15.19 -3.42 -9.87
CA THR A 59 -16.43 -4.19 -10.08
C THR A 59 -17.67 -3.31 -10.24
N THR A 60 -17.64 -2.03 -9.79
CA THR A 60 -18.81 -1.13 -9.83
C THR A 60 -19.01 -0.40 -11.16
N ASN A 61 -18.09 -0.53 -12.13
CA ASN A 61 -18.21 0.09 -13.47
C ASN A 61 -18.67 -0.90 -14.55
N VAL A 62 -19.64 -1.77 -14.22
CA VAL A 62 -20.32 -2.64 -15.20
C VAL A 62 -21.79 -2.27 -15.24
#